data_AF-A0A8G3N366-F1
#
_entry.id   AF-A0A8G3N366-F1
#
_cell.length_a   1.000
_cell.length_b   1.000
_cell.length_c   1.000
_cell.angle_alpha   90.00
_cell.angle_beta   90.00
_cell.angle_gamma   90.00
#
_symmetry.space_group_name_H-M   'P 1'
#
loop_
_entity.id
_entity.type
_entity.pdbx_description
1 polymer ?
#
loop_
_entity_poly.entity_id
_entity_poly.type
_entity_poly.pdbx_seq_one_letter_code
_entity_poly.pdbx_strand_id
1 'polypeptide(L)'
;MQMHAQQGGSAAKASTSHFRGTTNIEEYIRDMASRGFSRRAVSKALGMQSRKFKELLELLPEMDWVPPCQSWDRLRADQEKKGRKCPMTEGRLRSIVAARRAAMAKHTRYTAFGVTATLPELVSQFGQVTAATVRMRLAKGMPLEQALASVRSDPCGRKVADSHPWKQEAHQGAINHLERQTAAMQERVQGERLDRAASLLSQEVPPCAEH
;
A
#
# COMPACT_ATOMS: atom_id res chain seq x y z
N MET A 1 -2.31 16.14 -75.58
CA MET A 1 -2.68 17.29 -74.74
C MET A 1 -2.61 16.88 -73.27
N GLN A 2 -2.21 17.81 -72.42
CA GLN A 2 -1.70 17.63 -71.06
C GLN A 2 -2.65 16.96 -70.07
N MET A 3 -2.04 16.18 -69.18
CA MET A 3 -2.58 15.63 -67.93
C MET A 3 -2.50 16.70 -66.84
N HIS A 4 -3.56 16.94 -66.06
CA HIS A 4 -3.42 17.51 -64.71
C HIS A 4 -4.46 16.93 -63.75
N ALA A 5 -3.98 16.06 -62.87
CA ALA A 5 -4.69 15.59 -61.68
C ALA A 5 -4.62 16.67 -60.60
N GLN A 6 -5.77 17.06 -60.07
CA GLN A 6 -5.93 18.02 -58.99
C GLN A 6 -5.71 17.28 -57.65
N GLN A 7 -4.50 17.39 -57.10
CA GLN A 7 -4.15 16.87 -55.77
C GLN A 7 -4.64 17.81 -54.67
N GLY A 8 -5.08 17.19 -53.57
CA GLY A 8 -5.68 17.82 -52.41
C GLY A 8 -4.77 18.84 -51.73
N GLY A 9 -5.44 19.82 -51.10
CA GLY A 9 -4.81 20.87 -50.29
C GLY A 9 -3.95 20.26 -49.19
N SER A 10 -2.64 20.41 -49.37
CA SER A 10 -1.64 20.04 -48.40
C SER A 10 -1.73 20.94 -47.18
N ALA A 11 -1.78 20.28 -46.02
CA ALA A 11 -1.64 20.79 -44.67
C ALA A 11 -0.84 22.08 -44.55
N ALA A 12 -1.41 22.99 -43.75
CA ALA A 12 -0.78 24.15 -43.16
C ALA A 12 0.75 24.01 -43.09
N LYS A 13 1.43 24.90 -43.80
CA LYS A 13 2.84 25.19 -43.57
C LYS A 13 2.97 25.59 -42.09
N ALA A 14 3.27 24.63 -41.23
CA ALA A 14 3.82 24.90 -39.92
C ALA A 14 5.13 25.64 -40.20
N SER A 15 5.10 26.96 -40.06
CA SER A 15 6.29 27.79 -40.07
C SER A 15 7.25 27.21 -39.04
N THR A 16 8.24 26.47 -39.52
CA THR A 16 9.46 26.18 -38.78
C THR A 16 10.15 27.52 -38.55
N SER A 17 9.71 28.23 -37.51
CA SER A 17 10.38 29.43 -37.04
C SER A 17 11.80 28.99 -36.69
N HIS A 18 12.74 29.51 -37.47
CA HIS A 18 14.15 29.41 -37.16
C HIS A 18 14.35 29.94 -35.74
N PHE A 19 14.93 29.11 -34.89
CA PHE A 19 15.37 29.44 -33.54
C PHE A 19 16.41 30.56 -33.69
N ARG A 20 15.96 31.82 -33.73
CA ARG A 20 16.87 32.97 -33.65
C ARG A 20 17.60 32.86 -32.32
N GLY A 21 18.91 33.04 -32.36
CA GLY A 21 19.83 32.81 -31.26
C GLY A 21 19.29 33.25 -29.90
N THR A 22 19.19 32.27 -29.01
CA THR A 22 18.97 32.45 -27.58
C THR A 22 20.20 33.10 -26.96
N THR A 23 20.19 34.41 -26.74
CA THR A 23 21.13 35.03 -25.80
C THR A 23 20.48 35.35 -24.46
N ASN A 24 19.18 35.12 -24.30
CA ASN A 24 18.50 35.37 -23.03
C ASN A 24 17.77 34.12 -22.51
N ILE A 25 18.36 33.48 -21.50
CA ILE A 25 17.78 32.32 -20.79
C ILE A 25 16.40 32.69 -20.23
N GLU A 26 16.20 33.94 -19.84
CA GLU A 26 14.95 34.46 -19.29
C GLU A 26 13.82 34.47 -20.32
N GLU A 27 14.11 34.92 -21.54
CA GLU A 27 13.13 34.92 -22.65
C GLU A 27 12.69 33.50 -22.99
N TYR A 28 13.64 32.56 -22.99
CA TYR A 28 13.34 31.14 -23.18
C TYR A 28 12.46 30.58 -22.05
N ILE A 29 12.76 30.91 -20.79
CA ILE A 29 11.96 30.49 -19.65
C ILE A 29 10.54 31.04 -19.76
N ARG A 30 10.39 32.32 -20.14
CA ARG A 30 9.09 32.99 -20.30
C ARG A 30 8.27 32.40 -21.45
N ASP A 31 8.87 32.16 -22.61
CA ASP A 31 8.20 31.51 -23.75
C ASP A 31 7.75 30.09 -23.40
N MET A 32 8.54 29.33 -22.64
CA MET A 32 8.13 28.00 -22.21
C MET A 32 7.05 28.03 -21.12
N ALA A 33 7.10 29.00 -20.20
CA ALA A 33 6.05 29.19 -19.20
C ALA A 33 4.71 29.56 -19.85
N SER A 34 4.70 30.47 -20.83
CA SER A 34 3.48 30.89 -21.55
C SER A 34 2.86 29.76 -22.38
N ARG A 35 3.68 28.85 -22.91
CA ARG A 35 3.23 27.62 -23.58
C ARG A 35 2.68 26.56 -22.62
N GLY A 36 2.77 26.80 -21.32
CA GLY A 36 2.25 25.91 -20.28
C GLY A 36 3.14 24.73 -19.93
N PHE A 37 4.45 24.86 -20.14
CA PHE A 37 5.42 23.89 -19.65
C PHE A 37 5.62 24.00 -18.13
N SER A 38 5.97 22.88 -17.51
CA SER A 38 6.31 22.85 -16.09
C SER A 38 7.73 23.38 -15.85
N ARG A 39 7.98 23.97 -14.67
CA ARG A 39 9.33 24.34 -14.20
C ARG A 39 10.33 23.19 -14.36
N ARG A 40 9.90 21.96 -14.10
CA ARG A 40 10.72 20.75 -14.22
C ARG A 40 11.13 20.46 -15.67
N ALA A 41 10.24 20.65 -16.63
CA ALA A 41 10.56 20.43 -18.04
C ALA A 41 11.48 21.51 -18.58
N VAL A 42 11.27 22.77 -18.20
CA VAL A 42 12.17 23.88 -18.56
C VAL A 42 13.56 23.66 -17.99
N SER A 43 13.67 23.32 -16.69
CA SER A 43 14.93 22.93 -16.04
C SER A 43 15.63 21.79 -16.78
N LYS A 44 14.89 20.76 -17.19
CA LYS A 44 15.45 19.61 -17.93
C LYS A 44 15.91 20.00 -19.33
N ALA A 45 15.16 20.85 -20.02
CA ALA A 45 15.50 21.33 -21.36
C ALA A 45 16.76 22.21 -21.34
N LEU A 46 16.94 23.01 -20.28
CA LEU A 46 18.16 23.78 -20.02
C LEU A 46 19.32 22.92 -19.48
N GLY A 47 19.12 21.62 -19.23
CA GLY A 47 20.13 20.75 -18.63
C GLY A 47 20.49 21.10 -17.19
N MET A 48 19.68 21.93 -16.52
CA MET A 48 19.95 22.42 -15.17
C MET A 48 19.34 21.53 -14.10
N GLN A 49 20.02 21.42 -12.97
CA GLN A 49 19.48 20.80 -11.76
C GLN A 49 18.38 21.67 -11.14
N SER A 50 17.30 21.06 -10.67
CA SER A 50 16.12 21.75 -10.13
C SER A 50 16.42 22.80 -9.05
N ARG A 51 17.43 22.57 -8.19
CA ARG A 51 17.84 23.53 -7.15
C ARG A 51 18.42 24.82 -7.76
N LYS A 52 19.38 24.69 -8.67
CA LYS A 52 19.96 25.81 -9.41
C LYS A 52 18.93 26.56 -10.24
N PHE A 53 17.98 25.83 -10.82
CA PHE A 53 16.89 26.45 -11.56
C PHE A 53 15.96 27.25 -10.65
N LYS A 54 15.72 26.80 -9.41
CA LYS A 54 14.94 27.57 -8.43
C LYS A 54 15.66 28.88 -8.04
N GLU A 55 16.96 28.81 -7.77
CA GLU A 55 17.80 30.00 -7.50
C GLU A 55 17.74 31.00 -8.66
N LEU A 56 17.80 30.52 -9.90
CA LEU A 56 17.65 31.36 -11.08
C LEU A 56 16.27 32.02 -11.14
N LEU A 57 15.19 31.30 -10.81
CA LEU A 57 13.83 31.86 -10.79
C LEU A 57 13.62 32.92 -9.70
N GLU A 58 14.42 32.90 -8.62
CA GLU A 58 14.36 33.92 -7.57
C GLU A 58 14.95 35.27 -8.03
N LEU A 59 15.85 35.24 -9.03
CA LEU A 59 16.43 36.44 -9.65
C LEU A 59 15.57 37.00 -10.78
N LEU A 60 14.59 36.24 -11.24
CA LEU A 60 13.73 36.59 -12.37
C LEU A 60 12.47 37.34 -11.91
N PRO A 61 11.92 38.22 -12.76
CA PRO A 61 10.60 38.78 -12.52
C PRO A 61 9.57 37.67 -12.31
N GLU A 62 8.65 37.90 -11.37
CA GLU A 62 7.55 36.96 -11.12
C GLU A 62 6.78 36.71 -12.42
N MET A 63 6.53 35.43 -12.72
CA MET A 63 5.85 35.00 -13.94
C MET A 63 4.88 33.87 -13.61
N ASP A 64 3.75 33.85 -14.31
CA ASP A 64 2.70 32.87 -14.08
C ASP A 64 3.10 31.51 -14.63
N TRP A 65 3.24 30.54 -13.71
CA TRP A 65 3.46 29.15 -14.06
C TRP A 65 2.14 28.39 -14.02
N VAL A 66 1.96 27.50 -14.99
CA VAL A 66 0.80 26.61 -15.00
C VAL A 66 0.84 25.70 -13.75
N PRO A 67 -0.32 25.49 -13.08
CA PRO A 67 -0.39 24.62 -11.90
C PRO A 67 0.13 23.19 -12.18
N PRO A 68 0.66 22.48 -11.16
CA PRO A 68 1.30 21.17 -11.31
C PRO A 68 0.49 20.09 -12.05
N CYS A 69 -0.85 20.18 -12.05
CA CYS A 69 -1.74 19.21 -12.69
C CYS A 69 -2.16 19.57 -14.12
N GLN A 70 -1.85 20.78 -14.59
CA GLN A 70 -2.29 21.29 -15.89
C GLN A 70 -1.14 21.49 -16.88
N SER A 71 0.10 21.26 -16.44
CA SER A 71 1.27 21.38 -17.33
C SER A 71 1.20 20.42 -18.52
N TRP A 72 1.68 20.90 -19.66
CA TRP A 72 1.73 20.11 -20.90
C TRP A 72 2.47 18.79 -20.76
N ASP A 73 3.57 18.77 -19.99
CA ASP A 73 4.35 17.56 -19.73
C ASP A 73 3.55 16.50 -18.97
N ARG A 74 2.72 16.94 -18.02
CA ARG A 74 1.87 16.06 -17.24
C ARG A 74 0.77 15.46 -18.10
N LEU A 75 0.11 16.30 -18.90
CA LEU A 75 -0.92 15.86 -19.83
C LEU A 75 -0.36 14.86 -20.85
N ARG A 76 0.83 15.12 -21.40
CA ARG A 76 1.56 14.18 -22.28
C ARG A 76 1.84 12.85 -21.57
N ALA A 77 2.41 12.89 -20.36
CA ALA A 77 2.72 11.69 -19.59
C ALA A 77 1.47 10.87 -19.23
N ASP A 78 0.35 11.53 -18.93
CA ASP A 78 -0.91 10.86 -18.63
C ASP A 78 -1.56 10.28 -19.91
N GLN A 79 -1.41 10.93 -21.06
CA GLN A 79 -1.77 10.34 -22.37
C GLN A 79 -0.91 9.11 -22.69
N GLU A 80 0.41 9.18 -22.51
CA GLU A 80 1.31 8.05 -22.70
C GLU A 80 0.96 6.87 -21.78
N LYS A 81 0.60 7.14 -20.51
CA LYS A 81 0.13 6.12 -19.57
C LYS A 81 -1.19 5.51 -20.00
N LYS A 82 -2.15 6.32 -20.46
CA LYS A 82 -3.44 5.85 -21.00
C LYS A 82 -3.23 4.96 -22.23
N GLY A 83 -2.23 5.26 -23.07
CA GLY A 83 -1.83 4.46 -24.23
C GLY A 83 -1.16 3.13 -23.87
N ARG A 84 -0.43 3.07 -22.74
CA ARG A 84 0.16 1.81 -22.22
C ARG A 84 -0.87 1.00 -21.43
N LYS A 85 -1.84 0.41 -22.12
CA LYS A 85 -2.61 -0.70 -21.56
C LYS A 85 -1.77 -1.97 -21.71
N CYS A 86 -1.14 -2.43 -20.64
CA CYS A 86 -0.63 -3.80 -20.57
C CYS A 86 -1.75 -4.66 -19.97
N PRO A 87 -2.69 -5.20 -20.77
CA PRO A 87 -3.77 -6.02 -20.24
C PRO A 87 -3.20 -7.17 -19.41
N MET A 88 -3.89 -7.51 -18.32
CA MET A 88 -3.53 -8.66 -17.51
C MET A 88 -3.95 -9.92 -18.26
N THR A 89 -3.06 -10.41 -19.13
CA THR A 89 -3.29 -11.64 -19.89
C THR A 89 -3.16 -12.87 -19.00
N GLU A 90 -3.80 -13.96 -19.39
CA GLU A 90 -3.73 -15.22 -18.65
C GLU A 90 -2.29 -15.72 -18.53
N GLY A 91 -1.49 -15.63 -19.60
CA GLY A 91 -0.07 -15.98 -19.58
C GLY A 91 0.73 -15.15 -18.57
N ARG A 92 0.39 -13.87 -18.38
CA ARG A 92 1.00 -13.00 -17.37
C ARG A 92 0.57 -13.38 -15.96
N LEU A 93 -0.68 -13.75 -15.75
CA LEU A 93 -1.14 -14.28 -14.45
C LEU A 93 -0.40 -15.57 -14.11
N ARG A 94 -0.30 -16.50 -15.07
CA ARG A 94 0.44 -17.75 -14.91
C ARG A 94 1.92 -17.49 -14.56
N SER A 95 2.58 -16.55 -15.23
CA SER A 95 3.98 -16.21 -14.92
C SER A 95 4.14 -15.57 -13.53
N ILE A 96 3.22 -14.69 -13.12
CA ILE A 96 3.20 -14.11 -11.76
C ILE A 96 3.02 -15.21 -10.71
N VAL A 97 2.08 -16.13 -10.91
CA VAL A 97 1.83 -17.24 -9.98
C VAL A 97 3.04 -18.18 -9.91
N ALA A 98 3.62 -18.54 -11.06
CA ALA A 98 4.82 -19.37 -11.13
C ALA A 98 6.00 -18.71 -10.40
N ALA A 99 6.23 -17.41 -10.62
CA ALA A 99 7.26 -16.65 -9.92
C ALA A 99 7.04 -16.62 -8.40
N ARG A 100 5.79 -16.45 -7.95
CA ARG A 100 5.44 -16.52 -6.52
C ARG A 100 5.73 -17.91 -5.94
N ARG A 101 5.34 -18.99 -6.63
CA ARG A 101 5.64 -20.36 -6.20
C ARG A 101 7.14 -20.62 -6.10
N ALA A 102 7.90 -20.20 -7.12
CA ALA A 102 9.35 -20.33 -7.13
C ALA A 102 10.02 -19.53 -5.99
N ALA A 103 9.48 -18.35 -5.65
CA ALA A 103 9.94 -17.58 -4.49
C ALA A 103 9.63 -18.28 -3.16
N MET A 104 8.43 -18.83 -2.99
CA MET A 104 8.05 -19.59 -1.79
C MET A 104 8.90 -20.85 -1.60
N ALA A 105 9.29 -21.53 -2.68
CA ALA A 105 10.13 -22.73 -2.62
C ALA A 105 11.53 -22.46 -2.00
N LYS A 106 12.01 -21.20 -2.04
CA LYS A 106 13.29 -20.79 -1.44
C LYS A 106 13.16 -20.42 0.04
N HIS A 107 11.95 -20.35 0.59
CA HIS A 107 11.77 -19.99 1.99
C HIS A 107 12.24 -21.11 2.91
N THR A 108 12.99 -20.73 3.94
CA THR A 108 13.34 -21.62 5.05
C THR A 108 12.08 -22.15 5.70
N ARG A 109 12.03 -23.47 5.90
CA ARG A 109 10.98 -24.14 6.66
C ARG A 109 11.34 -24.10 8.14
N TYR A 110 10.34 -23.84 8.96
CA TYR A 110 10.47 -23.79 10.39
C TYR A 110 9.49 -24.77 11.02
N THR A 111 9.83 -25.28 12.20
CA THR A 111 8.97 -26.16 12.98
C THR A 111 8.50 -25.40 14.22
N ALA A 112 7.19 -25.23 14.38
CA ALA A 112 6.57 -24.61 15.55
C ALA A 112 5.28 -25.36 15.89
N PHE A 113 5.01 -25.60 17.18
CA PHE A 113 3.80 -26.30 17.63
C PHE A 113 3.60 -27.66 16.94
N GLY A 114 4.70 -28.37 16.64
CA GLY A 114 4.68 -29.66 15.94
C GLY A 114 4.41 -29.59 14.42
N VAL A 115 4.17 -28.41 13.84
CA VAL A 115 3.95 -28.23 12.40
C VAL A 115 5.20 -27.68 11.73
N THR A 116 5.63 -28.32 10.65
CA THR A 116 6.75 -27.85 9.83
C THR A 116 6.23 -27.19 8.56
N ALA A 117 6.35 -25.87 8.46
CA ALA A 117 5.87 -25.09 7.32
C ALA A 117 6.75 -23.85 7.08
N THR A 118 6.48 -23.09 6.02
CA THR A 118 7.16 -21.81 5.82
C THR A 118 6.67 -20.79 6.84
N LEU A 119 7.51 -19.82 7.19
CA LEU A 119 7.13 -18.76 8.15
C LEU A 119 5.78 -18.06 7.85
N PRO A 120 5.45 -17.67 6.59
CA PRO A 120 4.14 -17.09 6.31
C PRO A 120 2.97 -18.07 6.50
N GLU A 121 3.17 -19.37 6.25
CA GLU A 121 2.15 -20.39 6.51
C GLU A 121 1.91 -20.57 8.01
N LEU A 122 2.99 -20.64 8.82
CA LEU A 122 2.90 -20.69 10.28
C LEU A 122 2.23 -19.45 10.86
N VAL A 123 2.51 -18.27 10.29
CA VAL A 123 1.84 -17.03 10.68
C VAL A 123 0.37 -17.05 10.31
N SER A 124 0.00 -17.59 9.15
CA SER A 124 -1.40 -17.70 8.75
C SER A 124 -2.19 -18.68 9.62
N GLN A 125 -1.54 -19.71 10.16
CA GLN A 125 -2.19 -20.73 11.00
C GLN A 125 -2.23 -20.35 12.48
N PHE A 126 -1.13 -19.83 13.02
CA PHE A 126 -0.94 -19.63 14.46
C PHE A 126 -0.58 -18.19 14.85
N GLY A 127 -0.21 -17.36 13.88
CA GLY A 127 0.37 -16.04 14.14
C GLY A 127 -0.69 -15.01 14.50
N GLN A 128 -0.48 -14.31 15.62
CA GLN A 128 -1.17 -13.06 15.92
C GLN A 128 -0.50 -11.85 15.24
N VAL A 129 0.65 -12.07 14.60
CA VAL A 129 1.55 -11.00 14.12
C VAL A 129 2.10 -11.34 12.74
N THR A 130 2.42 -10.31 11.95
CA THR A 130 2.91 -10.47 10.58
C THR A 130 4.25 -11.21 10.51
N ALA A 131 4.52 -11.89 9.39
CA ALA A 131 5.78 -12.59 9.15
C ALA A 131 7.02 -11.68 9.26
N ALA A 132 6.89 -10.39 8.95
CA ALA A 132 7.98 -9.43 9.11
C ALA A 132 8.35 -9.23 10.60
N THR A 133 7.34 -9.08 11.47
CA THR A 133 7.56 -8.95 12.90
C THR A 133 8.13 -10.23 13.50
N VAL A 134 7.67 -11.40 13.05
CA VAL A 134 8.25 -12.68 13.51
C VAL A 134 9.72 -12.78 13.13
N ARG A 135 10.12 -12.41 11.90
CA ARG A 135 11.54 -12.34 11.49
C ARG A 135 12.35 -11.41 12.39
N MET A 136 11.81 -10.24 12.72
CA MET A 136 12.48 -9.29 13.62
C MET A 136 12.65 -9.87 15.04
N ARG A 137 11.64 -10.57 15.56
CA ARG A 137 11.69 -11.22 16.88
C ARG A 137 12.72 -12.35 16.92
N LEU A 138 12.74 -13.19 15.87
CA LEU A 138 13.77 -14.23 15.70
C LEU A 138 15.18 -13.64 15.65
N ALA A 139 15.38 -12.53 14.94
CA ALA A 139 16.67 -11.84 14.88
C ALA A 139 17.12 -11.27 16.23
N LYS A 140 16.18 -10.96 17.13
CA LYS A 140 16.45 -10.58 18.53
C LYS A 140 16.69 -11.77 19.46
N GLY A 141 16.66 -13.00 18.95
CA GLY A 141 16.86 -14.23 19.72
C GLY A 141 15.60 -14.76 20.43
N MET A 142 14.42 -14.24 20.11
CA MET A 142 13.16 -14.78 20.66
C MET A 142 12.86 -16.15 20.03
N PRO A 143 12.43 -17.16 20.80
CA PRO A 143 12.08 -18.47 20.24
C PRO A 143 10.86 -18.36 19.34
N LEU A 144 10.80 -19.21 18.30
CA LEU A 144 9.80 -19.13 17.24
C LEU A 144 8.36 -19.21 17.75
N GLU A 145 8.08 -20.11 18.67
CA GLU A 145 6.74 -20.31 19.24
C GLU A 145 6.27 -19.06 20.00
N GLN A 146 7.16 -18.48 20.83
CA GLN A 146 6.89 -17.22 21.51
C GLN A 146 6.79 -16.04 20.54
N ALA A 147 7.56 -16.05 19.45
CA ALA A 147 7.52 -15.01 18.43
C ALA A 147 6.19 -15.01 17.65
N LEU A 148 5.57 -16.18 17.47
CA LEU A 148 4.25 -16.36 16.85
C LEU A 148 3.09 -16.02 17.81
N ALA A 149 3.19 -16.45 19.07
CA ALA A 149 2.13 -16.33 20.06
C ALA A 149 2.11 -14.98 20.81
N SER A 150 3.23 -14.26 20.87
CA SER A 150 3.26 -12.97 21.55
C SER A 150 2.43 -11.93 20.79
N VAL A 151 1.46 -11.34 21.49
CA VAL A 151 0.67 -10.19 21.01
C VAL A 151 1.60 -9.11 20.48
N ARG A 152 1.15 -8.36 19.47
CA ARG A 152 1.94 -7.31 18.82
C ARG A 152 2.32 -6.20 19.81
N SER A 153 3.44 -6.37 20.52
CA SER A 153 3.97 -5.39 21.48
C SER A 153 4.69 -4.20 20.80
N ASP A 154 4.38 -3.90 19.54
CA ASP A 154 5.13 -2.88 18.79
C ASP A 154 4.56 -1.47 19.09
N PRO A 155 5.34 -0.57 19.71
CA PRO A 155 5.09 0.88 19.66
C PRO A 155 5.36 1.48 18.27
N CYS A 156 5.67 0.64 17.27
CA CYS A 156 6.11 1.00 15.93
C CYS A 156 5.04 0.80 14.84
N GLY A 157 3.76 0.70 15.23
CA GLY A 157 2.65 0.97 14.30
C GLY A 157 2.32 2.46 14.36
N ARG A 158 2.70 3.24 13.34
CA ARG A 158 2.21 4.62 13.09
C ARG A 158 1.78 5.41 14.34
N LYS A 159 2.71 6.12 14.99
CA LYS A 159 2.36 7.22 15.91
C LYS A 159 1.77 8.43 15.15
N VAL A 160 0.71 8.28 14.33
CA VAL A 160 0.10 9.44 13.64
C VAL A 160 -1.42 9.30 13.36
N ALA A 161 -2.15 8.27 13.81
CA ALA A 161 -3.58 8.16 13.44
C ALA A 161 -4.58 7.78 14.55
N ASP A 162 -4.12 7.36 15.73
CA ASP A 162 -5.00 6.88 16.82
C ASP A 162 -5.08 7.89 18.00
N SER A 163 -4.49 9.07 17.84
CA SER A 163 -4.61 10.17 18.81
C SER A 163 -5.90 10.98 18.65
N HIS A 164 -6.83 10.56 17.78
CA HIS A 164 -8.11 11.25 17.60
C HIS A 164 -9.15 10.65 18.57
N PRO A 165 -9.78 11.45 19.45
CA PRO A 165 -10.62 10.97 20.55
C PRO A 165 -11.75 10.03 20.12
N TRP A 166 -12.42 10.30 19.00
CA TRP A 166 -13.53 9.45 18.52
C TRP A 166 -13.11 8.04 18.08
N LYS A 167 -11.84 7.83 17.68
CA LYS A 167 -11.32 6.48 17.38
C LYS A 167 -10.96 5.70 18.63
N GLN A 168 -10.60 6.40 19.71
CA GLN A 168 -10.35 5.78 21.02
C GLN A 168 -11.66 5.29 21.64
N GLU A 169 -12.73 6.07 21.52
CA GLU A 169 -14.08 5.65 21.93
C GLU A 169 -14.56 4.42 21.14
N ALA A 170 -14.34 4.40 19.82
CA ALA A 170 -14.69 3.24 18.99
C ALA A 170 -13.88 1.98 19.37
N HIS A 171 -12.58 2.12 19.64
CA HIS A 171 -11.72 1.03 20.08
C HIS A 171 -12.09 0.54 21.49
N GLN A 172 -12.37 1.45 22.43
CA GLN A 172 -12.83 1.10 23.77
C GLN A 172 -14.20 0.41 23.72
N GLY A 173 -15.10 0.86 22.84
CA GLY A 173 -16.38 0.20 22.59
C GLY A 173 -16.21 -1.24 22.10
N ALA A 174 -15.23 -1.50 21.22
CA ALA A 174 -14.92 -2.84 20.74
C ALA A 174 -14.33 -3.75 21.83
N ILE A 175 -13.43 -3.23 22.67
CA ILE A 175 -12.87 -3.95 23.83
C ILE A 175 -14.00 -4.31 24.81
N ASN A 176 -14.80 -3.32 25.21
CA ASN A 176 -15.91 -3.52 26.14
C ASN A 176 -16.93 -4.54 25.60
N HIS A 177 -17.16 -4.56 24.29
CA HIS A 177 -18.04 -5.55 23.66
C HIS A 177 -17.46 -6.97 23.75
N LEU A 178 -16.17 -7.13 23.48
CA LEU A 178 -15.48 -8.41 23.60
C LEU A 178 -15.48 -8.93 25.05
N GLU A 179 -15.19 -8.06 26.01
CA GLU A 179 -15.20 -8.39 27.43
C GLU A 179 -16.58 -8.90 27.88
N ARG A 180 -17.65 -8.22 27.45
CA ARG A 180 -19.03 -8.68 27.71
C ARG A 180 -19.34 -10.04 27.10
N GLN A 181 -18.87 -10.29 25.87
CA GLN A 181 -19.05 -11.61 25.24
C GLN A 181 -18.30 -12.71 25.98
N THR A 182 -17.05 -12.45 26.40
CA THR A 182 -16.26 -13.42 27.17
C THR A 182 -16.87 -13.69 28.55
N ALA A 183 -17.37 -12.65 29.24
CA ALA A 183 -18.05 -12.81 30.53
C ALA A 183 -19.33 -13.64 30.39
N ALA A 184 -20.17 -13.33 29.39
CA ALA A 184 -21.37 -14.11 29.12
C ALA A 184 -21.08 -15.58 28.76
N MET A 185 -19.98 -15.85 28.06
CA MET A 185 -19.56 -17.22 27.76
C MET A 185 -19.09 -17.95 29.04
N GLN A 186 -18.34 -17.27 29.91
CA GLN A 186 -17.88 -17.84 31.18
C GLN A 186 -19.05 -18.14 32.12
N GLU A 187 -20.06 -17.26 32.21
CA GLU A 187 -21.27 -17.50 32.99
C GLU A 187 -22.04 -18.73 32.49
N ARG A 188 -22.16 -18.91 31.17
CA ARG A 188 -22.79 -20.11 30.60
C ARG A 188 -22.03 -21.38 30.97
N VAL A 189 -20.71 -21.38 30.82
CA VAL A 189 -19.86 -22.53 31.17
C VAL A 189 -19.93 -22.83 32.67
N GLN A 190 -20.00 -21.79 33.52
CA GLN A 190 -20.19 -21.96 34.95
C GLN A 190 -21.58 -22.53 35.28
N GLY A 191 -22.64 -22.04 34.64
CA GLY A 191 -24.00 -22.58 34.77
C GLY A 191 -24.06 -24.07 34.40
N GLU A 192 -23.55 -24.44 33.23
CA GLU A 192 -23.49 -25.84 32.78
C GLU A 192 -22.69 -26.72 33.75
N ARG A 193 -21.62 -26.19 34.34
CA ARG A 193 -20.82 -26.91 35.33
C ARG A 193 -21.58 -27.12 36.65
N LEU A 194 -22.34 -26.13 37.10
CA LEU A 194 -23.18 -26.23 38.29
C LEU A 194 -24.36 -27.18 38.06
N ASP A 195 -25.01 -27.12 36.90
CA ASP A 195 -26.10 -28.03 36.52
C ASP A 195 -25.63 -29.49 36.45
N ARG A 196 -24.43 -29.71 35.90
CA ARG A 196 -23.79 -31.02 35.88
C ARG A 196 -23.43 -31.51 37.29
N ALA A 197 -22.94 -30.63 38.16
CA ALA A 197 -22.65 -30.98 39.55
C ALA A 197 -23.93 -31.31 40.33
N ALA A 198 -25.01 -30.56 40.13
CA ALA A 198 -26.32 -30.83 40.72
C ALA A 198 -26.89 -32.17 40.24
N SER A 199 -26.75 -32.48 38.94
CA SER A 199 -27.19 -33.76 38.36
C SER A 199 -26.45 -34.96 38.95
N LEU A 200 -25.15 -34.82 39.25
CA LEU A 200 -24.35 -35.86 39.90
C LEU A 200 -24.77 -36.07 41.36
N LEU A 201 -25.01 -34.99 42.10
CA LEU A 201 -25.50 -35.06 43.49
C LEU A 201 -26.90 -35.70 43.58
N SER A 202 -27.77 -35.50 42.58
CA SER A 202 -29.07 -36.18 42.50
C SER A 202 -28.98 -37.67 42.16
N GLN A 203 -27.85 -38.17 41.63
CA GLN A 203 -27.63 -39.60 41.36
C GLN A 203 -27.06 -40.37 42.56
N GLU A 204 -26.52 -39.68 43.57
CA GLU A 204 -25.87 -40.31 44.74
C GLU A 204 -26.80 -40.53 45.95
N VAL A 205 -28.12 -40.44 45.78
CA VAL A 205 -29.05 -40.89 46.85
C VAL A 205 -29.40 -42.36 46.58
N PRO A 206 -28.71 -43.34 47.21
CA PRO A 206 -29.14 -44.72 47.12
C PRO A 206 -30.55 -44.83 47.73
N PRO A 207 -31.46 -45.62 47.12
CA PRO A 207 -32.74 -45.92 47.76
C PRO A 207 -32.43 -46.58 49.10
N CYS A 208 -32.78 -45.92 50.20
CA CYS A 208 -32.73 -46.50 51.53
C CYS A 208 -33.53 -47.81 51.48
N ALA A 209 -32.83 -48.95 51.56
CA ALA A 209 -33.45 -50.23 51.71
C ALA A 209 -34.10 -50.26 53.10
N GLU A 210 -35.43 -50.19 53.13
CA GLU A 210 -36.20 -50.50 54.33
C GLU A 210 -36.07 -52.00 54.62
N HIS A 211 -35.52 -52.34 55.79
CA HIS A 211 -35.71 -53.62 56.47
C HIS A 211 -35.57 -53.44 57.98
#